data_AF-A0A1F3MYB3-F1
#
_entry.id   AF-A0A1F3MYB3-F1
#
_cell.length_a   1.000
_cell.length_b   1.000
_cell.length_c   1.000
_cell.angle_alpha   90.00
_cell.angle_beta   90.00
_cell.angle_gamma   90.00
#
_symmetry.space_group_name_H-M   'P 1'
#
loop_
_entity.id
_entity.type
_entity.pdbx_description
1 polymer ?
#
loop_
_entity_poly.entity_id
_entity_poly.type
_entity_poly.pdbx_seq_one_letter_code
_entity_poly.pdbx_strand_id
1 'polypeptide(L)' 'MLRYEMPIADVVNLVQSLKLDSESINNWKNGVERALKKYIPNGTRAKGKCSECHSENLVYEEGCLICKDCGSSKCS' A
#
# COMPACT_ATOMS: atom_id res chain seq x y z
N MET A 1 -2.45 -11.09 -21.30
CA MET A 1 -2.68 -9.65 -21.41
C MET A 1 -2.05 -8.95 -20.21
N LEU A 2 -0.75 -8.64 -20.26
CA LEU A 2 0.00 -7.88 -19.23
C LEU A 2 0.36 -6.51 -19.81
N ARG A 3 -0.65 -5.73 -20.21
CA ARG A 3 -0.47 -4.53 -21.03
C ARG A 3 -1.24 -3.30 -20.55
N TYR A 4 -1.76 -3.33 -19.33
CA TYR A 4 -2.18 -2.11 -18.65
C TYR A 4 -1.04 -1.68 -17.74
N GLU A 5 -0.61 -0.43 -17.86
CA GLU A 5 0.26 0.26 -16.90
C GLU A 5 -0.45 0.31 -15.55
N MET A 6 -0.54 -0.84 -14.85
CA MET A 6 -1.15 -0.89 -13.54
C MET A 6 -0.33 0.01 -12.63
N PRO A 7 -0.97 1.01 -11.99
CA PRO A 7 -0.29 1.85 -11.03
C PRO A 7 0.38 0.98 -9.98
N ILE A 8 1.61 1.31 -9.60
CA ILE A 8 2.38 0.52 -8.62
C ILE A 8 1.63 0.36 -7.28
N ALA A 9 0.80 1.33 -6.91
CA ALA A 9 -0.09 1.24 -5.75
C ALA A 9 -1.11 0.08 -5.87
N ASP A 10 -1.65 -0.17 -7.07
CA ASP A 10 -2.56 -1.28 -7.31
C ASP A 10 -1.82 -2.63 -7.29
N VAL A 11 -0.56 -2.66 -7.74
CA VAL A 11 0.31 -3.86 -7.61
C VAL A 11 0.56 -4.19 -6.15
N VAL A 12 0.86 -3.19 -5.33
CA VAL A 12 1.04 -3.35 -3.87
C VAL A 12 -0.23 -3.92 -3.22
N ASN A 13 -1.41 -3.39 -3.57
CA ASN A 13 -2.69 -3.89 -3.07
C ASN A 13 -2.95 -5.34 -3.51
N LEU A 14 -2.61 -5.69 -4.75
CA LEU A 14 -2.74 -7.05 -5.26
C LEU A 14 -1.84 -8.01 -4.47
N VAL A 15 -0.56 -7.67 -4.30
CA VAL A 15 0.38 -8.46 -3.49
C VAL A 15 -0.17 -8.65 -2.08
N GLN A 16 -0.69 -7.59 -1.44
CA GLN A 16 -1.25 -7.67 -0.09
C GLN A 16 -2.50 -8.57 -0.01
N SER A 17 -3.33 -8.59 -1.05
CA SER A 17 -4.54 -9.42 -1.12
C SER A 17 -4.28 -10.93 -1.27
N LEU A 18 -3.06 -11.34 -1.61
CA LEU A 18 -2.68 -12.74 -1.69
C LEU A 18 -2.83 -13.40 -0.30
N LYS A 19 -3.75 -14.36 -0.21
CA LYS A 19 -3.91 -15.27 0.91
C LYS A 19 -3.27 -16.60 0.51
N LEU A 20 -2.19 -16.96 1.17
CA LEU A 20 -1.45 -18.20 0.92
C LEU A 20 -1.25 -18.91 2.27
N ASP A 21 -1.48 -20.22 2.31
CA ASP A 21 -1.62 -21.01 3.54
C ASP A 21 -0.30 -21.25 4.30
N SER A 22 0.76 -20.50 3.98
CA SER A 22 2.11 -20.71 4.51
C SER A 22 2.66 -19.44 5.17
N GLU A 23 3.16 -19.59 6.39
CA GLU A 23 3.78 -18.50 7.17
C GLU A 23 5.02 -17.90 6.48
N SER A 24 5.83 -18.72 5.81
CA SER A 24 7.03 -18.25 5.08
C SER A 24 6.67 -17.32 3.93
N ILE A 25 5.50 -17.53 3.31
CA ILE A 25 4.99 -16.71 2.23
C ILE A 25 4.48 -15.35 2.75
N ASN A 26 3.92 -15.29 3.96
CA ASN A 26 3.50 -14.02 4.55
C ASN A 26 4.70 -13.08 4.80
N ASN A 27 5.84 -13.61 5.26
CA ASN A 27 7.06 -12.83 5.42
C ASN A 27 7.60 -12.31 4.08
N TRP A 28 7.60 -13.18 3.06
CA TRP A 28 7.98 -12.78 1.70
C TRP A 28 7.06 -11.68 1.15
N LYS A 29 5.75 -11.84 1.32
CA LYS A 29 4.72 -10.88 0.88
C LYS A 29 4.96 -9.50 1.49
N ASN A 30 5.21 -9.44 2.80
CA ASN A 30 5.52 -8.20 3.51
C ASN A 30 6.81 -7.55 2.99
N GLY A 31 7.83 -8.37 2.69
CA GLY A 31 9.09 -7.90 2.08
C GLY A 31 8.89 -7.27 0.71
N VAL A 32 8.10 -7.93 -0.16
CA VAL A 32 7.75 -7.41 -1.50
C VAL A 32 6.93 -6.13 -1.39
N GLU A 33 5.92 -6.10 -0.52
CA GLU A 33 5.08 -4.91 -0.26
C GLU A 33 5.96 -3.70 0.10
N ARG A 34 6.91 -3.90 1.03
CA ARG A 34 7.83 -2.84 1.49
C ARG A 34 8.76 -2.36 0.39
N ALA A 35 9.27 -3.26 -0.46
CA ALA A 35 10.13 -2.89 -1.57
C ALA A 35 9.37 -2.05 -2.61
N LEU A 36 8.14 -2.45 -2.95
CA LEU A 36 7.34 -1.80 -3.98
C LEU A 36 6.82 -0.42 -3.54
N LYS A 37 6.45 -0.23 -2.27
CA LYS A 37 5.98 1.07 -1.75
C LYS A 37 6.98 2.21 -1.93
N LYS A 38 8.28 1.93 -1.92
CA LYS A 38 9.35 2.94 -2.13
C LYS A 38 9.34 3.55 -3.54
N TYR A 39 8.71 2.87 -4.49
CA TYR A 39 8.60 3.33 -5.87
C TYR A 39 7.25 4.03 -6.14
N ILE A 40 6.36 4.12 -5.15
CA ILE A 40 5.15 4.95 -5.25
C ILE A 40 5.56 6.41 -5.11
N PRO A 41 5.26 7.28 -6.09
CA PRO A 41 5.57 8.71 -5.97
C PRO A 41 4.89 9.35 -4.76
N ASN A 42 5.59 10.25 -4.07
CA ASN A 42 5.03 11.02 -2.98
C ASN A 42 3.81 11.82 -3.45
N GLY A 43 2.77 11.89 -2.61
CA GLY A 43 1.50 12.55 -2.93
C GLY A 43 0.53 11.68 -3.74
N THR A 44 0.89 10.43 -4.08
CA THR A 44 -0.05 9.48 -4.70
C THR A 44 -1.21 9.22 -3.76
N ARG A 45 -2.45 9.49 -4.19
CA ARG A 45 -3.65 9.15 -3.42
C ARG A 45 -3.82 7.64 -3.32
N ALA A 46 -3.99 7.15 -2.10
CA ALA A 46 -4.27 5.75 -1.85
C ALA A 46 -5.77 5.49 -1.99
N LYS A 47 -6.12 4.26 -2.40
CA LYS A 47 -7.49 3.78 -2.40
C LYS A 47 -7.81 3.19 -1.02
N GLY A 48 -8.97 3.54 -0.45
CA GLY A 48 -9.44 3.00 0.82
C GLY A 48 -9.76 4.07 1.85
N LYS A 49 -10.02 3.63 3.09
CA LYS A 49 -10.37 4.50 4.22
C LYS A 49 -9.33 4.35 5.33
N CYS A 50 -9.04 5.47 6.00
CA CYS A 50 -8.23 5.49 7.21
C CYS A 50 -8.87 4.60 8.28
N SER A 51 -8.08 3.76 8.94
CA SER A 51 -8.56 2.92 10.05
C SER A 51 -9.00 3.72 11.27
N GLU A 52 -8.40 4.90 11.47
CA GLU A 52 -8.61 5.71 12.69
C GLU A 52 -9.82 6.65 12.55
N CYS A 53 -9.95 7.33 11.41
CA CYS A 53 -10.97 8.37 11.23
C CYS A 53 -11.93 8.11 10.06
N HIS A 54 -11.78 6.99 9.34
CA HIS A 54 -12.61 6.61 8.18
C HIS A 54 -12.57 7.56 6.98
N SER A 55 -11.68 8.56 6.99
CA SER A 55 -11.45 9.45 5.86
C SER A 55 -10.83 8.71 4.67
N GLU A 56 -11.17 9.15 3.47
CA GLU A 56 -10.58 8.72 2.20
C GLU A 56 -9.36 9.57 1.80
N ASN A 57 -8.99 10.57 2.61
CA ASN A 57 -7.87 11.48 2.35
C ASN A 57 -6.53 10.84 2.75
N LEU A 58 -6.23 9.70 2.12
CA LEU A 58 -5.00 8.94 2.30
C LEU A 58 -4.02 9.19 1.15
N VAL A 59 -2.75 9.42 1.47
CA VAL A 59 -1.69 9.61 0.48
C VAL A 59 -0.44 8.81 0.84
N TYR A 60 0.32 8.39 -0.16
CA TYR A 60 1.64 7.81 0.03
C TYR A 60 2.70 8.90 0.09
N GLU A 61 3.48 8.91 1.16
CA GLU A 61 4.64 9.79 1.36
C GLU A 61 5.76 9.00 2.04
N GLU A 62 6.97 9.07 1.47
CA GLU A 62 8.19 8.45 2.01
C GLU A 62 8.05 6.93 2.28
N GLY A 63 7.22 6.24 1.48
CA GLY A 63 6.94 4.81 1.65
C GLY A 63 5.94 4.48 2.78
N CYS A 64 5.36 5.49 3.41
CA CYS A 64 4.29 5.37 4.39
C CYS A 64 2.94 5.80 3.80
N LEU A 65 1.86 5.24 4.34
CA LEU A 65 0.49 5.66 4.06
C LEU A 65 0.06 6.68 5.12
N ILE A 66 -0.22 7.92 4.73
CA ILE A 66 -0.55 9.04 5.62
C ILE A 66 -2.00 9.47 5.41
N CYS A 67 -2.76 9.63 6.49
CA CYS A 67 -4.06 10.30 6.46
C CYS A 67 -3.88 11.79 6.69
N LYS A 68 -4.32 12.61 5.74
CA LYS A 68 -4.21 14.07 5.83
C LYS A 68 -5.28 14.71 6.73
N ASP A 69 -6.29 13.96 7.16
CA ASP A 69 -7.36 14.50 8.02
C ASP A 69 -7.10 14.28 9.51
N CYS A 70 -6.60 13.10 9.92
CA CYS A 70 -6.29 12.81 11.33
C CYS A 70 -4.79 12.66 11.63
N GLY A 71 -3.92 12.69 10.62
CA GLY A 71 -2.47 12.55 10.78
C GLY A 71 -1.96 11.12 11.02
N SER A 72 -2.83 10.10 11.00
CA SER A 72 -2.40 8.71 11.18
C SER A 72 -1.43 8.28 10.07
N SER A 73 -0.33 7.62 10.44
CA SER A 73 0.66 7.10 9.48
C SER A 73 0.86 5.60 9.66
N LYS A 74 0.81 4.84 8.56
CA LYS A 74 1.19 3.43 8.53
C LYS A 74 2.41 3.24 7.63
N CYS A 75 3.57 3.08 8.26
CA CYS A 75 4.83 2.77 7.60
C CYS A 75 5.04 1.25 7.52
N SER A 76 5.88 0.82 6.58
CA SER A 76 6.18 -0.61 6.33
C SER A 76 7.65 -0.91 6.58
#